data_AF-A0A6L8KJA4-F1
#
_entry.id   AF-A0A6L8KJA4-F1
#
_cell.length_a   1.000
_cell.length_b   1.000
_cell.length_c   1.000
_cell.angle_alpha   90.00
_cell.angle_beta   90.00
_cell.angle_gamma   90.00
#
_symmetry.space_group_name_H-M   'P 1'
#
loop_
_entity.id
_entity.type
_entity.pdbx_description
1 polymer ?
#
loop_
_entity_poly.entity_id
_entity_poly.type
_entity_poly.pdbx_seq_one_letter_code
_entity_poly.pdbx_strand_id
1 'polypeptide(L)'
;MAVFTLFIHILMTVPKLIVACLTAMAVSPPTIAAQNDNLAFISDTLGPVHAWRIIPRVLLEKCSIQLPQMAGAMRETYDVWSRKNESLISLIDVTVEKVVPLYASALSISNSDAKTSIDDFTTQLVIENYFGDKRFSGSQVCTDYGVIVSGLSAHGRTAVVRGQLYSIESTLLALERESLHVNMPH
;
A
#
# COMPACT_ATOMS: atom_id res chain seq x y z
N MET A 1 5.03 -38.19 26.73
CA MET A 1 5.96 -37.75 25.68
C MET A 1 5.15 -37.15 24.56
N ALA A 2 4.80 -35.88 24.76
CA ALA A 2 4.17 -34.98 23.81
C ALA A 2 5.19 -33.85 23.59
N VAL A 3 5.02 -33.04 22.54
CA VAL A 3 5.98 -32.05 22.01
C VAL A 3 6.89 -32.67 20.96
N PHE A 4 6.42 -32.79 19.71
CA PHE A 4 7.26 -32.63 18.49
C PHE A 4 6.44 -32.67 17.18
N THR A 5 5.13 -32.90 17.24
CA THR A 5 4.27 -33.03 16.04
C THR A 5 3.33 -31.84 15.77
N LEU A 6 3.63 -30.65 16.32
CA LEU A 6 2.77 -29.46 16.17
C LEU A 6 3.46 -28.25 15.50
N PHE A 7 4.63 -28.46 14.88
CA PHE A 7 5.39 -27.37 14.22
C PHE A 7 5.35 -27.40 12.69
N ILE A 8 4.70 -28.39 12.07
CA ILE A 8 4.71 -28.57 10.60
C ILE A 8 3.44 -28.00 9.92
N HIS A 9 2.41 -27.61 10.67
CA HIS A 9 1.14 -27.15 10.09
C HIS A 9 0.92 -25.62 10.06
N ILE A 10 1.87 -24.79 10.51
CA ILE A 10 1.80 -23.31 10.39
C ILE A 10 2.69 -22.82 9.23
N LEU A 11 2.83 -23.64 8.19
CA LEU A 11 3.61 -23.31 6.99
C LEU A 11 2.81 -23.47 5.71
N MET A 12 1.48 -23.34 5.76
CA MET A 12 0.64 -23.38 4.56
C MET A 12 -0.59 -22.49 4.73
N THR A 13 -0.45 -21.19 4.47
CA THR A 13 -1.53 -20.28 4.01
C THR A 13 -0.96 -18.86 3.83
N VAL A 14 0.05 -18.74 2.97
CA VAL A 14 0.37 -17.45 2.34
C VAL A 14 -0.15 -17.53 0.91
N PRO A 15 -1.26 -16.86 0.56
CA PRO A 15 -1.63 -16.76 -0.84
C PRO A 15 -0.64 -15.81 -1.53
N LYS A 16 0.37 -16.41 -2.16
CA LYS A 16 1.06 -15.84 -3.33
C LYS A 16 0.11 -15.97 -4.52
N LEU A 17 -0.23 -14.86 -5.19
CA LEU A 17 -0.58 -14.74 -6.62
C LEU A 17 -0.93 -13.25 -6.88
N ILE A 18 0.02 -12.42 -7.37
CA ILE A 18 0.46 -12.24 -8.78
C ILE A 18 -0.64 -11.50 -9.57
N VAL A 19 -0.51 -10.18 -9.75
CA VAL A 19 0.07 -9.51 -10.94
C VAL A 19 -0.63 -9.93 -12.23
N ALA A 20 -1.52 -9.06 -12.73
CA ALA A 20 -1.76 -8.82 -14.15
C ALA A 20 -2.86 -7.76 -14.31
N CYS A 21 -2.57 -6.68 -15.03
CA CYS A 21 -3.06 -6.50 -16.40
C CYS A 21 -3.19 -5.01 -16.69
N LEU A 22 -2.24 -4.44 -17.43
CA LEU A 22 -2.44 -3.23 -18.25
C LEU A 22 -1.23 -3.06 -19.19
N THR A 23 -1.23 -3.81 -20.29
CA THR A 23 -0.37 -3.50 -21.43
C THR A 23 -1.24 -3.32 -22.66
N ALA A 24 -1.42 -2.07 -23.08
CA ALA A 24 -1.90 -1.75 -24.41
C ALA A 24 -1.33 -0.40 -24.89
N MET A 25 -0.24 -0.52 -25.66
CA MET A 25 0.16 0.26 -26.84
C MET A 25 0.42 1.78 -26.72
N ALA A 26 1.67 2.18 -26.98
CA ALA A 26 2.03 3.16 -28.03
C ALA A 26 3.56 3.30 -28.15
N VAL A 27 4.10 3.04 -29.33
CA VAL A 27 5.51 3.30 -29.67
C VAL A 27 5.75 4.82 -29.58
N SER A 28 6.52 5.23 -28.58
CA SER A 28 6.90 6.62 -28.31
C SER A 28 8.44 6.72 -28.29
N PRO A 29 9.04 7.90 -28.60
CA PRO A 29 10.48 8.11 -28.50
C PRO A 29 11.00 7.70 -27.11
N PRO A 30 12.25 7.22 -27.00
CA PRO A 30 12.75 6.48 -25.82
C PRO A 30 12.63 7.25 -24.50
N THR A 31 12.56 8.58 -24.55
CA THR A 31 12.38 9.46 -23.38
C THR A 31 10.95 9.49 -22.82
N ILE A 32 9.91 9.40 -23.67
CA ILE A 32 8.51 9.39 -23.20
C ILE A 32 8.10 7.99 -22.73
N ALA A 33 8.59 6.95 -23.42
CA ALA A 33 8.35 5.56 -23.02
C ALA A 33 8.94 5.27 -21.63
N ALA A 34 10.21 5.66 -21.37
CA ALA A 34 10.85 5.45 -20.08
C ALA A 34 10.17 6.23 -18.94
N GLN A 35 9.71 7.46 -19.19
CA GLN A 35 8.98 8.25 -18.19
C GLN A 35 7.63 7.61 -17.84
N ASN A 36 6.93 7.07 -18.84
CA ASN A 36 5.67 6.34 -18.63
C ASN A 36 5.90 5.01 -17.89
N ASP A 37 6.97 4.28 -18.19
CA ASP A 37 7.34 3.03 -17.51
C ASP A 37 7.69 3.27 -16.03
N ASN A 38 8.45 4.33 -15.74
CA ASN A 38 8.79 4.73 -14.38
C ASN A 38 7.55 5.14 -13.57
N LEU A 39 6.61 5.88 -14.17
CA LEU A 39 5.37 6.26 -13.50
C LEU A 39 4.46 5.04 -13.25
N ALA A 40 4.37 4.12 -14.21
CA ALA A 40 3.64 2.86 -14.04
C ALA A 40 4.25 2.02 -12.90
N PHE A 41 5.59 1.90 -12.85
CA PHE A 41 6.28 1.21 -11.77
C PHE A 41 6.03 1.85 -10.40
N ILE A 42 6.12 3.17 -10.31
CA ILE A 42 5.81 3.90 -9.07
C ILE A 42 4.37 3.60 -8.64
N SER A 43 3.43 3.58 -9.58
CA SER A 43 2.02 3.27 -9.31
C SER A 43 1.80 1.88 -8.77
N ASP A 44 2.35 0.87 -9.43
CA ASP A 44 2.23 -0.52 -9.03
C ASP A 44 2.86 -0.79 -7.66
N THR A 45 3.89 -0.02 -7.32
CA THR A 45 4.63 -0.17 -6.06
C THR A 45 4.02 0.65 -4.92
N LEU A 46 3.49 1.84 -5.20
CA LEU A 46 2.90 2.73 -4.20
C LEU A 46 1.61 2.17 -3.63
N GLY A 47 0.76 1.55 -4.46
CA GLY A 47 -0.53 1.00 -4.03
C GLY A 47 -0.42 0.05 -2.82
N PRO A 48 0.39 -1.02 -2.88
CA PRO A 48 0.60 -1.92 -1.75
C PRO A 48 1.17 -1.26 -0.49
N VAL A 49 2.11 -0.32 -0.67
CA VAL A 49 2.72 0.43 0.44
C VAL A 49 1.69 1.34 1.12
N HIS A 50 0.93 2.07 0.33
CA HIS A 50 -0.12 2.95 0.83
C HIS A 50 -1.26 2.13 1.48
N ALA A 51 -1.63 0.99 0.90
CA ALA A 51 -2.59 0.06 1.47
C ALA A 51 -2.14 -0.43 2.86
N TRP A 52 -0.88 -0.85 3.02
CA TRP A 52 -0.34 -1.26 4.32
C TRP A 52 -0.55 -0.19 5.40
N ARG A 53 -0.39 1.09 5.03
CA ARG A 53 -0.58 2.24 5.93
C ARG A 53 -2.05 2.47 6.30
N ILE A 54 -2.97 2.34 5.35
CA ILE A 54 -4.38 2.70 5.59
C ILE A 54 -5.28 1.54 6.03
N ILE A 55 -4.89 0.27 5.82
CA ILE A 55 -5.69 -0.91 6.18
C ILE A 55 -6.24 -0.82 7.62
N PRO A 56 -5.43 -0.57 8.66
CA PRO A 56 -5.93 -0.54 10.04
C PRO A 56 -7.04 0.49 10.24
N ARG A 57 -6.88 1.71 9.67
CA ARG A 57 -7.86 2.79 9.77
C ARG A 57 -9.17 2.42 9.06
N VAL A 58 -9.07 1.94 7.81
CA VAL A 58 -10.24 1.59 6.99
C VAL A 58 -11.03 0.44 7.62
N LEU A 59 -10.34 -0.59 8.11
CA LEU A 59 -10.99 -1.70 8.81
C LEU A 59 -11.63 -1.23 10.12
N LEU A 60 -10.96 -0.37 10.90
CA LEU A 60 -11.50 0.17 12.15
C LEU A 60 -12.81 0.92 11.90
N GLU A 61 -12.85 1.78 10.89
CA GLU A 61 -14.05 2.54 10.54
C GLU A 61 -15.22 1.61 10.22
N LYS A 62 -15.03 0.64 9.31
CA LYS A 62 -16.08 -0.31 8.93
C LYS A 62 -16.49 -1.22 10.09
N CYS A 63 -15.53 -1.75 10.83
CA CYS A 63 -15.79 -2.72 11.88
C CYS A 63 -16.37 -2.11 13.15
N SER A 64 -16.07 -0.84 13.45
CA SER A 64 -16.69 -0.13 14.57
C SER A 64 -18.20 0.08 14.38
N ILE A 65 -18.67 0.16 13.13
CA ILE A 65 -20.10 0.22 12.81
C ILE A 65 -20.73 -1.18 12.93
N GLN A 66 -20.05 -2.23 12.45
CA GLN A 66 -20.58 -3.60 12.45
C GLN A 66 -20.57 -4.26 13.83
N LEU A 67 -19.53 -4.02 14.63
CA LEU A 67 -19.35 -4.56 15.98
C LEU A 67 -19.05 -3.43 16.98
N PRO A 68 -20.03 -2.55 17.30
CA PRO A 68 -19.82 -1.40 18.18
C PRO A 68 -19.27 -1.77 19.56
N GLN A 69 -19.65 -2.94 20.08
CA GLN A 69 -19.18 -3.46 21.36
C GLN A 69 -17.67 -3.77 21.39
N MET A 70 -17.04 -3.95 20.22
CA MET A 70 -15.59 -4.19 20.09
C MET A 70 -14.81 -2.94 19.69
N ALA A 71 -15.48 -1.80 19.42
CA ALA A 71 -14.85 -0.61 18.85
C ALA A 71 -13.71 -0.05 19.74
N GLY A 72 -13.86 -0.12 21.07
CA GLY A 72 -12.82 0.27 22.02
C GLY A 72 -11.53 -0.55 21.86
N ALA A 73 -11.64 -1.88 21.84
CA ALA A 73 -10.50 -2.79 21.69
C ALA A 73 -9.85 -2.68 20.30
N MET A 74 -10.63 -2.47 19.25
CA MET A 74 -10.11 -2.23 17.90
C MET A 74 -9.33 -0.91 17.82
N ARG A 75 -9.82 0.16 18.47
CA ARG A 75 -9.10 1.44 18.55
C ARG A 75 -7.80 1.31 19.33
N GLU A 76 -7.80 0.63 20.47
CA GLU A 76 -6.58 0.39 21.22
C GLU A 76 -5.54 -0.37 20.39
N THR A 77 -5.99 -1.39 19.65
CA THR A 77 -5.12 -2.15 18.74
C THR A 77 -4.56 -1.29 17.60
N TYR A 78 -5.40 -0.41 17.02
CA TYR A 78 -4.95 0.59 16.04
C TYR A 78 -3.88 1.50 16.62
N ASP A 79 -4.10 2.04 17.81
CA ASP A 79 -3.20 2.99 18.44
C ASP A 79 -1.84 2.35 18.79
N VAL A 80 -1.85 1.11 19.27
CA VAL A 80 -0.63 0.33 19.52
C VAL A 80 0.14 0.08 18.22
N TRP A 81 -0.57 -0.34 17.17
CA TRP A 81 0.04 -0.56 15.85
C TRP A 81 0.63 0.72 15.28
N SER A 82 -0.12 1.84 15.36
CA SER A 82 0.29 3.14 14.84
C SER A 82 1.58 3.62 15.50
N ARG A 83 1.63 3.63 16.84
CA ARG A 83 2.84 4.00 17.59
C ARG A 83 4.04 3.11 17.26
N LYS A 84 3.82 1.79 17.15
CA LYS A 84 4.90 0.84 16.81
C LYS A 84 5.49 1.11 15.42
N ASN A 85 4.69 1.63 14.50
CA ASN A 85 5.04 1.78 13.10
C ASN A 85 5.20 3.24 12.66
N GLU A 86 5.19 4.19 13.60
CA GLU A 86 5.18 5.64 13.35
C GLU A 86 6.26 6.08 12.36
N SER A 87 7.50 5.60 12.53
CA SER A 87 8.61 5.93 11.63
C SER A 87 8.39 5.46 10.19
N LEU A 88 7.81 4.27 10.00
CA LEU A 88 7.52 3.74 8.67
C LEU A 88 6.30 4.44 8.06
N ILE A 89 5.28 4.74 8.85
CA ILE A 89 4.12 5.53 8.42
C ILE A 89 4.58 6.92 7.94
N SER A 90 5.44 7.59 8.71
CA SER A 90 5.98 8.90 8.34
C SER A 90 6.77 8.85 7.02
N LEU A 91 7.58 7.79 6.81
CA LEU A 91 8.30 7.60 5.55
C LEU A 91 7.35 7.38 4.37
N ILE A 92 6.28 6.62 4.55
CA ILE A 92 5.24 6.43 3.53
C ILE A 92 4.58 7.75 3.20
N ASP A 93 4.16 8.51 4.21
CA ASP A 93 3.48 9.79 4.03
C ASP A 93 4.38 10.77 3.25
N VAL A 94 5.68 10.87 3.59
CA VAL A 94 6.65 11.68 2.83
C VAL A 94 6.82 11.19 1.39
N THR A 95 6.84 9.87 1.17
CA THR A 95 6.98 9.31 -0.18
C THR A 95 5.76 9.60 -1.04
N VAL A 96 4.55 9.49 -0.48
CA VAL A 96 3.30 9.87 -1.16
C VAL A 96 3.35 11.34 -1.59
N GLU A 97 3.77 12.25 -0.70
CA GLU A 97 3.90 13.67 -1.04
C GLU A 97 4.86 13.94 -2.21
N LYS A 98 5.95 13.15 -2.33
CA LYS A 98 6.88 13.26 -3.48
C LYS A 98 6.27 12.72 -4.78
N VAL A 99 5.42 11.69 -4.69
CA VAL A 99 4.80 11.05 -5.86
C VAL A 99 3.59 11.84 -6.37
N VAL A 100 2.85 12.51 -5.48
CA VAL A 100 1.63 13.27 -5.81
C VAL A 100 1.79 14.23 -7.00
N PRO A 101 2.84 15.08 -7.09
CA PRO A 101 3.03 15.96 -8.23
C PRO A 101 3.20 15.24 -9.57
N LEU A 102 3.80 14.04 -9.56
CA LEU A 102 3.98 13.25 -10.79
C LEU A 102 2.62 12.74 -11.31
N TYR A 103 1.76 12.27 -10.41
CA TYR A 103 0.39 11.87 -10.74
C TYR A 103 -0.46 13.05 -11.20
N ALA A 104 -0.39 14.17 -10.47
CA ALA A 104 -1.10 15.39 -10.82
C ALA A 104 -0.74 15.85 -12.23
N SER A 105 0.56 15.87 -12.56
CA SER A 105 1.05 16.20 -13.90
C SER A 105 0.57 15.20 -14.96
N ALA A 106 0.67 13.90 -14.70
CA ALA A 106 0.30 12.87 -15.67
C ALA A 106 -1.21 12.85 -15.98
N LEU A 107 -2.04 13.15 -14.98
CA LEU A 107 -3.49 13.19 -15.11
C LEU A 107 -4.04 14.59 -15.44
N SER A 108 -3.17 15.61 -15.49
CA SER A 108 -3.57 17.02 -15.67
C SER A 108 -4.60 17.49 -14.63
N ILE A 109 -4.38 17.14 -13.36
CA ILE A 109 -5.22 17.52 -12.20
C ILE A 109 -4.40 18.25 -11.14
N SER A 110 -5.04 18.77 -10.09
CA SER A 110 -4.33 19.39 -8.98
C SER A 110 -3.61 18.36 -8.08
N ASN A 111 -2.58 18.79 -7.34
CA ASN A 111 -1.91 17.93 -6.35
C ASN A 111 -2.89 17.41 -5.28
N SER A 112 -3.86 18.24 -4.87
CA SER A 112 -4.90 17.82 -3.92
C SER A 112 -5.82 16.74 -4.49
N ASP A 113 -6.20 16.85 -5.76
CA ASP A 113 -7.07 15.86 -6.41
C ASP A 113 -6.31 14.55 -6.64
N ALA A 114 -5.02 14.63 -7.00
CA ALA A 114 -4.17 13.45 -7.15
C ALA A 114 -4.01 12.71 -5.81
N LYS A 115 -3.74 13.44 -4.73
CA LYS A 115 -3.66 12.86 -3.37
C LYS A 115 -4.97 12.19 -2.96
N THR A 116 -6.10 12.88 -3.19
CA THR A 116 -7.43 12.33 -2.91
C THR A 116 -7.70 11.08 -3.74
N SER A 117 -7.31 11.07 -5.02
CA SER A 117 -7.47 9.92 -5.91
C SER A 117 -6.66 8.71 -5.43
N ILE A 118 -5.43 8.92 -4.97
CA ILE A 118 -4.59 7.86 -4.38
C ILE A 118 -5.27 7.28 -3.13
N ASP A 119 -5.75 8.15 -2.24
CA ASP A 119 -6.42 7.77 -1.00
C ASP A 119 -7.71 6.98 -1.26
N ASP A 120 -8.57 7.47 -2.15
CA ASP A 120 -9.86 6.88 -2.47
C ASP A 120 -9.69 5.53 -3.19
N PHE A 121 -8.81 5.47 -4.19
CA PHE A 121 -8.52 4.24 -4.92
C PHE A 121 -7.98 3.16 -3.98
N THR A 122 -7.01 3.51 -3.13
CA THR A 122 -6.44 2.55 -2.18
C THR A 122 -7.48 2.12 -1.14
N THR A 123 -8.31 3.05 -0.66
CA THR A 123 -9.37 2.75 0.30
C THR A 123 -10.38 1.76 -0.30
N GLN A 124 -10.80 1.99 -1.55
CA GLN A 124 -11.70 1.11 -2.26
C GLN A 124 -11.10 -0.29 -2.44
N LEU A 125 -9.83 -0.40 -2.83
CA LEU A 125 -9.14 -1.69 -2.93
C LEU A 125 -9.08 -2.42 -1.59
N VAL A 126 -8.85 -1.72 -0.47
CA VAL A 126 -8.89 -2.33 0.86
C VAL A 126 -10.29 -2.85 1.18
N ILE A 127 -11.33 -2.06 0.90
CA ILE A 127 -12.71 -2.48 1.12
C ILE A 127 -13.05 -3.71 0.29
N GLU A 128 -12.71 -3.72 -1.00
CA GLU A 128 -12.98 -4.85 -1.89
C GLU A 128 -12.25 -6.12 -1.45
N ASN A 129 -10.98 -6.00 -1.06
CA ASN A 129 -10.18 -7.16 -0.64
C ASN A 129 -10.65 -7.78 0.68
N TYR A 130 -11.13 -6.98 1.63
CA TYR A 130 -11.54 -7.49 2.94
C TYR A 130 -13.04 -7.76 3.03
N PHE A 131 -13.88 -6.92 2.42
CA PHE A 131 -15.35 -6.99 2.56
C PHE A 131 -16.08 -7.36 1.26
N GLY A 132 -15.40 -7.33 0.11
CA GLY A 132 -15.96 -7.74 -1.19
C GLY A 132 -15.69 -9.21 -1.55
N ASP A 133 -14.66 -9.83 -0.97
CA ASP A 133 -14.33 -11.24 -1.22
C ASP A 133 -15.35 -12.17 -0.53
N LYS A 134 -15.92 -13.11 -1.28
CA LYS A 134 -16.85 -14.12 -0.76
C LYS A 134 -16.18 -15.13 0.18
N ARG A 135 -14.85 -15.16 0.25
CA ARG A 135 -14.08 -16.07 1.11
C ARG A 135 -14.15 -15.70 2.59
N PHE A 136 -14.40 -14.44 2.91
CA PHE A 136 -14.54 -13.97 4.29
C PHE A 136 -15.90 -13.29 4.45
N SER A 137 -16.62 -13.62 5.51
CA SER A 137 -17.72 -12.74 5.89
C SER A 137 -17.14 -11.44 6.45
N GLY A 138 -17.79 -10.30 6.18
CA GLY A 138 -17.37 -9.03 6.78
C GLY A 138 -17.31 -9.11 8.32
N SER A 139 -18.16 -9.93 8.94
CA SER A 139 -18.12 -10.20 10.39
C SER A 139 -16.85 -10.91 10.85
N GLN A 140 -16.28 -11.79 10.02
CA GLN A 140 -15.03 -12.48 10.32
C GLN A 140 -13.87 -11.48 10.29
N VAL A 141 -13.79 -10.62 9.28
CA VAL A 141 -12.77 -9.55 9.22
C VAL A 141 -12.77 -8.70 10.49
N CYS A 142 -13.96 -8.34 10.97
CA CYS A 142 -14.08 -7.51 12.16
C CYS A 142 -13.73 -8.24 13.46
N THR A 143 -14.01 -9.54 13.53
CA THR A 143 -13.58 -10.38 14.67
C THR A 143 -12.06 -10.58 14.65
N ASP A 144 -11.48 -10.73 13.46
CA ASP A 144 -10.05 -10.94 13.22
C ASP A 144 -9.25 -9.63 13.14
N TYR A 145 -9.86 -8.47 13.39
CA TYR A 145 -9.24 -7.15 13.25
C TYR A 145 -7.87 -7.09 13.93
N GLY A 146 -7.77 -7.56 15.17
CA GLY A 146 -6.52 -7.54 15.92
C GLY A 146 -5.44 -8.45 15.34
N VAL A 147 -5.83 -9.60 14.76
CA VAL A 147 -4.92 -10.53 14.07
C VAL A 147 -4.41 -9.92 12.78
N ILE A 148 -5.29 -9.29 12.00
CA ILE A 148 -4.95 -8.62 10.74
C ILE A 148 -3.95 -7.48 11.01
N VAL A 149 -4.30 -6.57 11.93
CA VAL A 149 -3.49 -5.38 12.24
C VAL A 149 -2.14 -5.77 12.85
N SER A 150 -2.11 -6.71 13.80
CA SER A 150 -0.83 -7.20 14.34
C SER A 150 0.04 -7.88 13.27
N GLY A 151 -0.59 -8.62 12.35
CA GLY A 151 0.07 -9.26 11.22
C GLY A 151 0.78 -8.28 10.30
N LEU A 152 0.26 -7.05 10.11
CA LEU A 152 0.92 -6.00 9.34
C LEU A 152 2.27 -5.58 9.94
N SER A 153 2.43 -5.69 11.27
CA SER A 153 3.68 -5.40 11.98
C SER A 153 4.69 -6.56 11.96
N ALA A 154 4.39 -7.68 11.27
CA ALA A 154 5.34 -8.78 11.16
C ALA A 154 6.64 -8.31 10.49
N HIS A 155 7.80 -8.76 10.99
CA HIS A 155 9.12 -8.36 10.47
C HIS A 155 9.21 -8.49 8.95
N GLY A 156 8.77 -9.63 8.40
CA GLY A 156 8.76 -9.84 6.95
C GLY A 156 7.90 -8.85 6.18
N ARG A 157 6.71 -8.50 6.69
CA ARG A 157 5.83 -7.51 6.02
C ARG A 157 6.42 -6.11 6.08
N THR A 158 6.90 -5.67 7.25
CA THR A 158 7.53 -4.35 7.38
C THR A 158 8.81 -4.23 6.54
N ALA A 159 9.57 -5.32 6.37
CA ALA A 159 10.74 -5.35 5.49
C ALA A 159 10.36 -5.20 4.01
N VAL A 160 9.30 -5.89 3.56
CA VAL A 160 8.78 -5.74 2.19
C VAL A 160 8.35 -4.30 1.93
N VAL A 161 7.58 -3.69 2.83
CA VAL A 161 7.14 -2.29 2.67
C VAL A 161 8.34 -1.34 2.60
N ARG A 162 9.36 -1.51 3.45
CA ARG A 162 10.60 -0.72 3.35
C ARG A 162 11.32 -0.92 2.02
N GLY A 163 11.45 -2.15 1.55
CA GLY A 163 12.09 -2.43 0.25
C GLY A 163 11.37 -1.79 -0.93
N GLN A 164 10.03 -1.79 -0.89
CA GLN A 164 9.20 -1.11 -1.88
C GLN A 164 9.38 0.41 -1.83
N LEU A 165 9.42 1.00 -0.63
CA LEU A 165 9.70 2.44 -0.47
C LEU A 165 11.06 2.82 -1.05
N TYR A 166 12.13 2.07 -0.76
CA TYR A 166 13.44 2.33 -1.34
C TYR A 166 13.45 2.20 -2.87
N SER A 167 12.65 1.29 -3.42
CA SER A 167 12.51 1.15 -4.88
C SER A 167 11.81 2.35 -5.50
N ILE A 168 10.75 2.88 -4.86
CA ILE A 168 10.08 4.12 -5.27
C ILE A 168 11.07 5.29 -5.19
N GLU A 169 11.77 5.47 -4.07
CA GLU A 169 12.73 6.55 -3.89
C GLU A 169 13.85 6.53 -4.93
N SER A 170 14.40 5.35 -5.24
CA SER A 170 15.40 5.19 -6.30
C SER A 170 14.86 5.61 -7.67
N THR A 171 13.59 5.31 -7.95
CA THR A 171 12.95 5.67 -9.24
C THR A 171 12.68 7.18 -9.30
N LEU A 172 12.24 7.78 -8.20
CA LEU A 172 12.05 9.23 -8.10
C LEU A 172 13.36 9.99 -8.34
N LEU A 173 14.46 9.53 -7.76
CA LEU A 173 15.79 10.13 -7.97
C LEU A 173 16.27 10.00 -9.42
N ALA A 174 15.93 8.90 -10.10
CA ALA A 174 16.25 8.72 -11.51
C ALA A 174 15.48 9.73 -12.39
N LEU A 175 14.17 9.88 -12.15
CA LEU A 175 13.33 10.86 -12.84
C LEU A 175 13.81 12.30 -12.63
N GLU A 176 14.20 12.65 -11.40
CA GLU A 176 14.74 13.97 -11.09
C GLU A 176 16.03 14.24 -11.89
N ARG A 177 16.94 13.26 -11.96
CA ARG A 177 18.19 13.38 -12.73
C ARG A 177 17.95 13.56 -14.23
N GLU A 178 17.00 12.82 -14.80
CA GLU A 178 16.62 12.92 -16.21
C GLU A 178 16.06 14.31 -16.53
N SER A 179 15.21 14.86 -15.65
CA SER A 179 14.65 16.21 -15.82
C SER A 179 15.72 17.32 -15.84
N LEU A 180 16.82 17.13 -15.11
CA LEU A 180 17.94 18.08 -15.05
C LEU A 180 18.80 18.05 -16.32
N HIS A 181 18.91 16.91 -16.99
CA HIS A 181 19.73 16.78 -18.21
C HIS A 181 19.03 17.38 -19.45
N VAL A 182 17.70 17.44 -19.47
CA VAL A 182 16.93 18.04 -20.57
C VAL A 182 17.01 19.57 -20.59
N ASN A 183 17.35 20.20 -19.46
CA ASN A 183 17.36 21.66 -19.30
C ASN A 183 18.75 22.31 -19.46
N MET A 184 19.78 21.58 -19.92
CA MET A 184 21.07 22.21 -20.27
C MET A 184 21.05 22.68 -21.73
N PRO A 185 21.13 23.99 -22.00
CA PRO A 185 21.31 24.48 -23.36
C PRO A 185 22.70 24.05 -23.86
N HIS A 186 22.73 23.45 -25.05
CA HIS A 186 23.97 23.27 -25.82
C HIS A 186 24.53 24.60 -26.30
#